data_AF-A0A2E6RFQ6-F1
#
_entry.id   AF-A0A2E6RFQ6-F1
#
_cell.length_a   1.000
_cell.length_b   1.000
_cell.length_c   1.000
_cell.angle_alpha   90.00
_cell.angle_beta   90.00
_cell.angle_gamma   90.00
#
_symmetry.space_group_name_H-M   'P 1'
#
loop_
_entity.id
_entity.type
_entity.pdbx_description
1 polymer ?
#
loop_
_entity_poly.entity_id
_entity_poly.type
_entity_poly.pdbx_seq_one_letter_code
_entity_poly.pdbx_strand_id
1 'polypeptide(L)'
;MKPLFSVVGVSMAVVMAMALSPVHASEADVVCMSPDQETRPLSIVHPPYPYAARLFCIEGHARYEFTINPDGTTSGIKAIESVPEGAFEAAGEVIRFWKFEPRCIDGEPVARKATQNIDFRLDQDHSRNCPENLPEELLAVQVALFSLYQQTDAAIRKQHSPLMSMSVESAFEEPFASIERAHRRHLNDRLELEREWRMYPLAMLRRMISPTHLSDEQGFSTAREVLDIFEAGRHDLYWKWPGLLKTLQQELFEVSEMPGVTPEVHDVLLAGDLGQPEGGITPNHELMALEESVFVAHRELLDWLELHSHEWEVVDNEFRFASDGLAQAHQRRLAEIEALWNTWAQDFGTPRRIYWSGF
;
A
#
# COMPACT_ATOMS: atom_id res chain seq x y z
N MET A 1 -40.79 18.63 22.56
CA MET A 1 -39.56 19.39 22.82
C MET A 1 -38.41 18.68 22.14
N LYS A 2 -37.82 19.27 21.10
CA LYS A 2 -36.53 18.85 20.52
C LYS A 2 -35.46 19.76 21.13
N PRO A 3 -34.28 19.28 21.53
CA PRO A 3 -33.15 20.17 21.67
C PRO A 3 -32.45 20.33 20.32
N LEU A 4 -32.30 21.58 19.91
CA LEU A 4 -31.31 22.01 18.93
C LEU A 4 -29.94 21.99 19.62
N PHE A 5 -28.98 21.26 19.06
CA PHE A 5 -27.57 21.57 19.22
C PHE A 5 -26.97 21.74 17.83
N SER A 6 -26.69 23.00 17.50
CA SER A 6 -25.88 23.41 16.35
C SER A 6 -24.42 23.31 16.77
N VAL A 7 -23.75 22.22 16.42
CA VAL A 7 -22.28 22.14 16.44
C VAL A 7 -21.78 22.76 15.14
N VAL A 8 -20.95 23.79 15.24
CA VAL A 8 -20.23 24.39 14.12
C VAL A 8 -19.25 23.34 13.63
N GLY A 9 -19.58 22.66 12.53
CA GLY A 9 -18.72 21.68 11.89
C GLY A 9 -17.49 22.37 11.31
N VAL A 10 -16.31 22.08 11.87
CA VAL A 10 -15.06 22.28 11.15
C VAL A 10 -15.06 21.26 10.02
N SER A 11 -15.17 21.73 8.78
CA SER A 11 -15.18 20.86 7.60
C SER A 11 -13.86 20.09 7.50
N MET A 12 -13.96 18.78 7.27
CA MET A 12 -12.85 17.84 7.02
C MET A 12 -11.88 18.30 5.93
N ALA A 13 -12.32 19.19 5.03
CA ALA A 13 -11.47 19.84 4.01
C ALA A 13 -10.43 20.83 4.60
N VAL A 14 -10.73 21.46 5.74
CA VAL A 14 -9.83 22.44 6.39
C VAL A 14 -8.65 21.72 7.08
N VAL A 15 -8.90 20.53 7.63
CA VAL A 15 -7.85 19.68 8.22
C VAL A 15 -6.89 19.14 7.16
N MET A 16 -7.37 18.83 5.94
CA MET A 16 -6.51 18.40 4.83
C MET A 16 -5.55 19.50 4.32
N ALA A 17 -5.95 20.77 4.34
CA ALA A 17 -5.18 21.86 3.75
C ALA A 17 -3.90 22.21 4.53
N MET A 18 -3.86 21.95 5.84
CA MET A 18 -2.69 22.22 6.69
C MET A 18 -1.62 21.12 6.65
N ALA A 19 -1.90 19.98 6.03
CA ALA A 19 -1.02 18.80 6.02
C ALA A 19 0.01 18.77 4.87
N LEU A 20 -0.03 19.73 3.93
CA LEU A 20 0.71 19.67 2.66
C LEU A 20 1.94 20.59 2.56
N SER A 21 2.36 21.28 3.62
CA SER A 21 3.60 22.06 3.56
C SER A 21 4.80 21.12 3.37
N PRO A 22 5.60 21.28 2.29
CA PRO A 22 6.75 20.43 2.07
C PRO A 22 7.82 20.76 3.11
N VAL A 23 8.25 19.73 3.84
CA VAL A 23 9.51 19.75 4.59
C VAL A 23 10.62 19.97 3.55
N HIS A 24 11.23 21.15 3.57
CA HIS A 24 12.42 21.42 2.77
C HIS A 24 13.55 20.54 3.32
N ALA A 25 13.92 19.50 2.56
CA ALA A 25 15.12 18.75 2.84
C ALA A 25 16.33 19.69 2.63
N SER A 26 17.12 19.87 3.68
CA SER A 26 18.40 20.57 3.62
C SER A 26 19.29 19.94 2.55
N GLU A 27 19.79 20.74 1.61
CA GLU A 27 20.87 20.35 0.69
C GLU A 27 22.10 19.99 1.53
N ALA A 28 22.43 18.70 1.58
CA ALA A 28 23.75 18.28 1.99
C ALA A 28 24.70 18.51 0.80
N ASP A 29 25.83 19.19 1.02
CA ASP A 29 26.83 19.42 -0.01
C ASP A 29 27.30 18.07 -0.60
N VAL A 30 26.88 17.79 -1.83
CA VAL A 30 27.26 16.57 -2.53
C VAL A 30 28.66 16.77 -3.12
N VAL A 31 29.64 16.06 -2.57
CA VAL A 31 31.06 16.21 -2.93
C VAL A 31 31.43 15.24 -4.06
N CYS A 32 31.90 15.78 -5.18
CA CYS A 32 32.51 14.99 -6.26
C CYS A 32 33.85 14.40 -5.79
N MET A 33 34.00 13.08 -5.93
CA MET A 33 35.25 12.40 -5.52
C MET A 33 36.37 12.57 -6.57
N SER A 34 36.00 12.84 -7.83
CA SER A 34 36.92 13.21 -8.92
C SER A 34 36.28 14.27 -9.84
N PRO A 35 37.09 15.05 -10.58
CA PRO A 35 36.58 16.09 -11.50
C PRO A 35 35.61 15.52 -12.54
N ASP A 36 35.98 14.42 -13.17
CA ASP A 36 35.10 13.65 -14.05
C ASP A 36 34.75 12.33 -13.36
N GLN A 37 33.47 12.09 -13.13
CA GLN A 37 32.95 10.89 -12.47
C GLN A 37 31.65 10.45 -13.14
N GLU A 38 31.50 9.16 -13.42
CA GLU A 38 30.22 8.59 -13.86
C GLU A 38 29.37 8.14 -12.68
N THR A 39 28.05 8.00 -12.91
CA THR A 39 27.13 7.56 -11.85
C THR A 39 27.39 6.11 -11.45
N ARG A 40 27.33 5.81 -10.15
CA ARG A 40 27.41 4.44 -9.62
C ARG A 40 26.28 4.18 -8.61
N PRO A 41 25.63 3.00 -8.62
CA PRO A 41 24.57 2.71 -7.64
C PRO A 41 25.14 2.64 -6.22
N LEU A 42 24.43 3.28 -5.28
CA LEU A 42 24.70 3.23 -3.84
C LEU A 42 23.67 2.37 -3.10
N SER A 43 22.38 2.58 -3.41
CA SER A 43 21.27 1.82 -2.84
C SER A 43 20.26 1.54 -3.93
N ILE A 44 20.02 0.27 -4.18
CA ILE A 44 19.08 -0.22 -5.18
C ILE A 44 18.09 -1.13 -4.48
N VAL A 45 16.81 -0.87 -4.71
CA VAL A 45 15.70 -1.68 -4.22
C VAL A 45 15.09 -2.38 -5.42
N HIS A 46 15.05 -3.71 -5.41
CA HIS A 46 14.41 -4.46 -6.48
C HIS A 46 12.91 -4.13 -6.55
N PRO A 47 12.35 -3.94 -7.77
CA PRO A 47 10.91 -3.81 -7.94
C PRO A 47 10.16 -5.00 -7.33
N PRO A 48 9.08 -4.75 -6.59
CA PRO A 48 8.21 -5.83 -6.15
C PRO A 48 7.57 -6.49 -7.37
N TYR A 49 7.43 -7.82 -7.34
CA TYR A 49 6.71 -8.55 -8.38
C TYR A 49 5.21 -8.20 -8.31
N PRO A 50 4.59 -7.67 -9.38
CA PRO A 50 3.19 -7.27 -9.35
C PRO A 50 2.27 -8.43 -8.96
N TYR A 51 1.35 -8.19 -8.02
CA TYR A 51 0.45 -9.22 -7.51
C TYR A 51 -0.36 -9.89 -8.63
N ALA A 52 -1.03 -9.10 -9.48
CA ALA A 52 -1.79 -9.64 -10.61
C ALA A 52 -0.92 -10.49 -11.57
N ALA A 53 0.35 -10.11 -11.77
CA ALA A 53 1.23 -10.87 -12.65
C ALA A 53 1.61 -12.21 -12.02
N ARG A 54 1.75 -12.25 -10.69
CA ARG A 54 2.01 -13.48 -9.95
C ARG A 54 0.81 -14.41 -9.97
N LEU A 55 -0.37 -13.85 -9.67
CA LEU A 55 -1.65 -14.54 -9.65
C LEU A 55 -1.93 -15.26 -10.98
N PHE A 56 -1.65 -14.57 -12.09
CA PHE A 56 -1.89 -15.09 -13.42
C PHE A 56 -0.64 -15.62 -14.11
N CYS A 57 0.41 -15.99 -13.39
CA CYS A 57 1.59 -16.63 -13.98
C CYS A 57 2.25 -15.86 -15.14
N ILE A 58 2.17 -14.53 -15.12
CA ILE A 58 2.69 -13.64 -16.15
C ILE A 58 4.12 -13.26 -15.82
N GLU A 59 5.06 -13.75 -16.61
CA GLU A 59 6.47 -13.31 -16.62
C GLU A 59 6.72 -12.31 -17.76
N GLY A 60 7.86 -11.64 -17.71
CA GLY A 60 8.30 -10.80 -18.80
C GLY A 60 9.38 -9.81 -18.40
N HIS A 61 9.37 -8.63 -19.01
CA HIS A 61 10.36 -7.60 -18.74
C HIS A 61 9.79 -6.20 -18.88
N ALA A 62 10.44 -5.25 -18.22
CA ALA A 62 10.17 -3.84 -18.44
C ALA A 62 11.45 -3.03 -18.48
N ARG A 63 11.39 -1.94 -19.24
CA ARG A 63 12.48 -0.99 -19.39
C ARG A 63 12.03 0.38 -18.92
N TYR A 64 12.77 0.93 -17.96
CA TYR A 64 12.45 2.19 -17.31
C TYR A 64 13.48 3.26 -17.68
N GLU A 65 13.02 4.41 -18.15
CA GLU A 65 13.81 5.64 -18.23
C GLU A 65 13.62 6.44 -16.93
N PHE A 66 14.71 6.97 -16.38
CA PHE A 66 14.68 7.87 -15.23
C PHE A 66 15.86 8.84 -15.27
N THR A 67 15.81 9.88 -14.43
CA THR A 67 16.89 10.85 -14.26
C THR A 67 17.57 10.63 -12.92
N ILE A 68 18.89 10.53 -12.92
CA ILE A 68 19.74 10.64 -11.73
C ILE A 68 20.07 12.12 -11.55
N ASN A 69 19.63 12.69 -10.43
CA ASN A 69 19.79 14.10 -10.10
C ASN A 69 21.23 14.38 -9.58
N PRO A 70 21.66 15.66 -9.54
CA PRO A 70 22.98 16.05 -9.02
C PRO A 70 23.21 15.63 -7.55
N ASP A 71 22.15 15.45 -6.78
CA ASP A 71 22.21 14.99 -5.39
C ASP A 71 22.24 13.45 -5.25
N GLY A 72 22.32 12.73 -6.37
CA GLY A 72 22.30 11.26 -6.41
C GLY A 72 20.93 10.63 -6.26
N THR A 73 19.85 11.42 -6.14
CA THR A 73 18.47 10.90 -6.13
C THR A 73 17.95 10.62 -7.51
N THR A 74 16.85 9.89 -7.61
CA THR A 74 16.22 9.55 -8.88
C THR A 74 14.87 10.23 -9.02
N SER A 75 14.56 10.69 -10.24
CA SER A 75 13.30 11.38 -10.56
C SER A 75 12.86 11.09 -11.99
N GLY A 76 11.62 11.47 -12.34
CA GLY A 76 11.09 11.35 -13.70
C GLY A 76 11.01 9.93 -14.24
N ILE A 77 10.70 8.95 -13.39
CA ILE A 77 10.62 7.53 -13.74
C ILE A 77 9.47 7.30 -14.72
N LYS A 78 9.75 6.61 -15.81
CA LYS A 78 8.77 6.21 -16.83
C LYS A 78 9.11 4.82 -17.35
N ALA A 79 8.14 3.92 -17.37
CA ALA A 79 8.25 2.72 -18.19
C ALA A 79 8.16 3.12 -19.67
N ILE A 80 9.23 2.88 -20.40
CA ILE A 80 9.29 3.13 -21.86
C ILE A 80 8.99 1.86 -22.67
N GLU A 81 8.95 0.72 -21.98
CA GLU A 81 8.57 -0.58 -22.51
C GLU A 81 8.13 -1.47 -21.34
N SER A 82 7.08 -2.25 -21.55
CA SER A 82 6.67 -3.35 -20.68
C SER A 82 6.13 -4.46 -21.55
N VAL A 83 6.61 -5.68 -21.34
CA VAL A 83 6.13 -6.87 -22.01
C VAL A 83 5.77 -7.90 -20.94
N PRO A 84 4.49 -8.27 -20.79
CA PRO A 84 3.32 -7.72 -21.49
C PRO A 84 3.06 -6.23 -21.18
N GLU A 85 2.34 -5.54 -22.07
CA GLU A 85 1.92 -4.16 -21.85
C GLU A 85 0.98 -4.08 -20.64
N GLY A 86 1.16 -3.06 -19.80
CA GLY A 86 0.36 -2.87 -18.58
C GLY A 86 0.78 -3.74 -17.39
N ALA A 87 1.74 -4.65 -17.57
CA ALA A 87 2.09 -5.63 -16.55
C ALA A 87 3.00 -5.11 -15.44
N PHE A 88 4.04 -4.38 -15.81
CA PHE A 88 5.20 -4.10 -14.94
C PHE A 88 5.46 -2.61 -14.75
N GLU A 89 4.68 -1.72 -15.35
CA GLU A 89 4.89 -0.27 -15.30
C GLU A 89 4.88 0.26 -13.86
N ALA A 90 3.91 -0.20 -13.06
CA ALA A 90 3.78 0.21 -11.67
C ALA A 90 4.91 -0.30 -10.77
N ALA A 91 5.58 -1.40 -11.13
CA ALA A 91 6.70 -1.94 -10.35
C ALA A 91 7.92 -1.00 -10.36
N GLY A 92 8.12 -0.28 -11.47
CA GLY A 92 9.20 0.70 -11.63
C GLY A 92 9.12 1.89 -10.67
N GLU A 93 7.98 2.13 -10.04
CA GLU A 93 7.80 3.21 -9.07
C GLU A 93 8.82 3.15 -7.92
N VAL A 94 9.34 1.97 -7.57
CA VAL A 94 10.38 1.83 -6.53
C VAL A 94 11.70 2.52 -6.91
N ILE A 95 11.95 2.74 -8.21
CA ILE A 95 13.20 3.34 -8.71
C ILE A 95 13.41 4.72 -8.11
N ARG A 96 12.34 5.46 -7.74
CA ARG A 96 12.42 6.75 -7.04
C ARG A 96 13.18 6.71 -5.71
N PHE A 97 13.34 5.53 -5.13
CA PHE A 97 14.04 5.32 -3.87
C PHE A 97 15.50 4.93 -4.07
N TRP A 98 15.93 4.73 -5.31
CA TRP A 98 17.32 4.43 -5.61
C TRP A 98 18.20 5.63 -5.33
N LYS A 99 19.44 5.34 -4.91
CA LYS A 99 20.47 6.33 -4.66
C LYS A 99 21.70 5.98 -5.48
N PHE A 100 22.33 6.99 -6.05
CA PHE A 100 23.53 6.89 -6.86
C PHE A 100 24.59 7.88 -6.36
N GLU A 101 25.85 7.58 -6.62
CA GLU A 101 26.86 8.61 -6.72
C GLU A 101 26.52 9.48 -7.95
N PRO A 102 26.53 10.81 -7.82
CA PRO A 102 26.20 11.67 -8.94
C PRO A 102 27.26 11.58 -10.04
N ARG A 103 26.85 11.97 -11.24
CA ARG A 103 27.80 12.24 -12.33
C ARG A 103 28.44 13.58 -12.04
N CYS A 104 29.75 13.67 -12.16
CA CYS A 104 30.48 14.94 -12.07
C CYS A 104 31.19 15.24 -13.39
N ILE A 105 31.16 16.49 -13.81
CA ILE A 105 31.94 17.02 -14.94
C ILE A 105 32.67 18.26 -14.41
N ASP A 106 33.99 18.32 -14.56
CA ASP A 106 34.83 19.40 -14.03
C ASP A 106 34.64 19.69 -12.53
N GLY A 107 34.28 18.66 -11.75
CA GLY A 107 34.05 18.75 -10.30
C GLY A 107 32.65 19.22 -9.92
N GLU A 108 31.78 19.48 -10.89
CA GLU A 108 30.39 19.89 -10.66
C GLU A 108 29.41 18.72 -10.87
N PRO A 109 28.51 18.43 -9.91
CA PRO A 109 27.54 17.37 -10.06
C PRO A 109 26.45 17.76 -11.08
N VAL A 110 26.15 16.86 -12.00
CA VAL A 110 25.20 17.09 -13.11
C VAL A 110 24.17 15.97 -13.21
N ALA A 111 22.96 16.34 -13.63
CA ALA A 111 21.89 15.37 -13.86
C ALA A 111 22.21 14.47 -15.07
N ARG A 112 21.79 13.21 -15.02
CA ARG A 112 21.99 12.22 -16.08
C ARG A 112 20.74 11.39 -16.31
N LYS A 113 20.31 11.26 -17.57
CA LYS A 113 19.30 10.26 -17.94
C LYS A 113 19.90 8.85 -17.93
N ALA A 114 19.16 7.89 -17.38
CA ALA A 114 19.52 6.49 -17.32
C ALA A 114 18.35 5.62 -17.78
N THR A 115 18.68 4.40 -18.19
CA THR A 115 17.70 3.37 -18.54
C THR A 115 18.07 2.09 -17.81
N GLN A 116 17.08 1.39 -17.27
CA GLN A 116 17.24 0.09 -16.65
C GLN A 116 16.26 -0.92 -17.23
N ASN A 117 16.76 -2.09 -17.62
CA ASN A 117 15.94 -3.25 -17.97
C ASN A 117 15.81 -4.15 -16.75
N ILE A 118 14.61 -4.62 -16.48
CA ILE A 118 14.32 -5.50 -15.35
C ILE A 118 13.48 -6.66 -15.89
N ASP A 119 14.01 -7.86 -15.69
CA ASP A 119 13.31 -9.10 -15.99
C ASP A 119 12.49 -9.51 -14.76
N PHE A 120 11.21 -9.77 -14.98
CA PHE A 120 10.28 -10.27 -13.98
C PHE A 120 10.08 -11.75 -14.23
N ARG A 121 10.63 -12.56 -13.34
CA ARG A 121 10.46 -14.02 -13.31
C ARG A 121 9.87 -14.45 -12.00
N LEU A 122 8.97 -15.42 -12.06
CA LEU A 122 8.41 -16.06 -10.89
C LEU A 122 9.54 -16.80 -10.16
N ASP A 123 9.42 -16.86 -8.83
CA ASP A 123 10.26 -17.79 -8.08
C ASP A 123 9.87 -19.24 -8.39
N GLN A 124 10.74 -20.18 -8.00
CA GLN A 124 10.54 -21.60 -8.31
C GLN A 124 9.27 -22.19 -7.70
N ASP A 125 8.80 -21.66 -6.58
CA ASP A 125 7.65 -22.24 -5.89
C ASP A 125 6.36 -21.77 -6.57
N HIS A 126 6.26 -20.50 -6.96
CA HIS A 126 5.15 -19.99 -7.77
C HIS A 126 5.16 -20.58 -9.18
N SER A 127 6.32 -20.66 -9.84
CA SER A 127 6.40 -21.16 -11.22
C SER A 127 5.93 -22.61 -11.35
N ARG A 128 6.06 -23.43 -10.29
CA ARG A 128 5.57 -24.82 -10.27
C ARG A 128 4.05 -24.93 -10.30
N ASN A 129 3.36 -23.90 -9.83
CA ASN A 129 1.89 -23.84 -9.82
C ASN A 129 1.33 -23.23 -11.12
N CYS A 130 2.20 -22.86 -12.06
CA CYS A 130 1.84 -22.26 -13.33
C CYS A 130 1.94 -23.30 -14.46
N PRO A 131 0.88 -23.52 -15.26
CA PRO A 131 0.98 -24.42 -16.40
C PRO A 131 1.81 -23.81 -17.52
N GLU A 132 2.69 -24.63 -18.08
CA GLU A 132 3.62 -24.22 -19.12
C GLU A 132 2.96 -24.01 -20.50
N ASN A 133 1.80 -24.64 -20.75
CA ASN A 133 1.14 -24.63 -22.06
C ASN A 133 -0.38 -24.46 -21.93
N LEU A 134 -0.84 -23.21 -21.81
CA LEU A 134 -2.26 -22.90 -21.82
C LEU A 134 -2.83 -22.96 -23.25
N PRO A 135 -3.95 -23.67 -23.47
CA PRO A 135 -4.82 -23.47 -24.64
C PRO A 135 -5.08 -21.99 -24.93
N GLU A 136 -5.20 -21.62 -26.22
CA GLU A 136 -5.40 -20.23 -26.67
C GLU A 136 -6.59 -19.55 -25.99
N GLU A 137 -7.69 -20.29 -25.80
CA GLU A 137 -8.90 -19.82 -25.13
C GLU A 137 -8.64 -19.45 -23.66
N LEU A 138 -7.83 -20.25 -22.95
CA LEU A 138 -7.46 -19.99 -21.56
C LEU A 138 -6.46 -18.84 -21.42
N LEU A 139 -5.54 -18.73 -22.38
CA LEU A 139 -4.63 -17.59 -22.45
C LEU A 139 -5.42 -16.28 -22.61
N ALA A 140 -6.46 -16.27 -23.44
CA ALA A 140 -7.32 -15.09 -23.62
C ALA A 140 -8.04 -14.70 -22.31
N VAL A 141 -8.56 -15.68 -21.56
CA VAL A 141 -9.20 -15.45 -20.26
C VAL A 141 -8.20 -14.93 -19.23
N GLN A 142 -7.03 -15.57 -19.13
CA GLN A 142 -5.94 -15.15 -18.24
C GLN A 142 -5.51 -13.70 -18.51
N VAL A 143 -5.34 -13.32 -19.78
CA VAL A 143 -4.98 -11.95 -20.18
C VAL A 143 -6.09 -10.96 -19.83
N ALA A 144 -7.36 -11.31 -20.04
CA ALA A 144 -8.48 -10.46 -19.70
C ALA A 144 -8.59 -10.24 -18.18
N LEU A 145 -8.47 -11.30 -17.38
CA LEU A 145 -8.46 -11.21 -15.92
C LEU A 145 -7.25 -10.40 -15.43
N PHE A 146 -6.06 -10.68 -15.95
CA PHE A 146 -4.86 -9.90 -15.63
C PHE A 146 -5.07 -8.40 -15.88
N SER A 147 -5.60 -8.05 -17.05
CA SER A 147 -5.91 -6.66 -17.43
C SER A 147 -6.93 -6.03 -16.50
N LEU A 148 -7.91 -6.80 -16.04
CA LEU A 148 -8.96 -6.35 -15.12
C LEU A 148 -8.39 -6.05 -13.72
N TYR A 149 -7.54 -6.93 -13.19
CA TYR A 149 -6.83 -6.70 -11.92
C TYR A 149 -5.92 -5.46 -12.00
N GLN A 150 -5.16 -5.31 -13.09
CA GLN A 150 -4.29 -4.14 -13.29
C GLN A 150 -5.06 -2.82 -13.32
N GLN A 151 -6.20 -2.79 -14.01
CA GLN A 151 -7.08 -1.62 -14.06
C GLN A 151 -7.66 -1.28 -12.69
N THR A 152 -8.04 -2.31 -11.92
CA THR A 152 -8.55 -2.17 -10.55
C THR A 152 -7.49 -1.60 -9.62
N ASP A 153 -6.28 -2.17 -9.61
CA ASP A 153 -5.18 -1.67 -8.80
C ASP A 153 -4.79 -0.23 -9.21
N ALA A 154 -4.84 0.10 -10.51
CA ALA A 154 -4.60 1.45 -10.99
C ALA A 154 -5.68 2.45 -10.54
N ALA A 155 -6.94 2.02 -10.48
CA ALA A 155 -8.05 2.82 -9.97
C ALA A 155 -7.87 3.13 -8.47
N ILE A 156 -7.55 2.11 -7.68
CA ILE A 156 -7.26 2.22 -6.25
C ILE A 156 -6.09 3.20 -6.05
N ARG A 157 -4.97 3.05 -6.79
CA ARG A 157 -3.83 3.99 -6.75
C ARG A 157 -4.22 5.43 -6.94
N LYS A 158 -4.99 5.68 -7.99
CA LYS A 158 -5.32 7.04 -8.39
C LYS A 158 -6.40 7.66 -7.51
N GLN A 159 -6.97 6.90 -6.55
CA GLN A 159 -8.18 7.30 -5.82
C GLN A 159 -9.31 7.75 -6.76
N HIS A 160 -9.26 7.27 -8.00
CA HIS A 160 -10.25 7.57 -9.02
C HIS A 160 -11.06 6.30 -9.19
N SER A 161 -12.36 6.40 -9.04
CA SER A 161 -13.26 5.37 -9.54
C SER A 161 -13.30 5.56 -11.06
N PRO A 162 -12.71 4.67 -11.87
CA PRO A 162 -13.31 4.50 -13.17
C PRO A 162 -14.71 3.99 -12.81
N LEU A 163 -15.73 4.81 -13.06
CA LEU A 163 -16.93 4.23 -13.59
C LEU A 163 -16.51 3.59 -14.93
N MET A 164 -15.81 2.46 -14.86
CA MET A 164 -15.95 1.50 -15.92
C MET A 164 -17.40 1.09 -15.79
N SER A 165 -18.22 1.66 -16.66
CA SER A 165 -19.30 0.89 -17.26
C SER A 165 -18.63 -0.28 -17.97
N MET A 166 -18.12 -1.25 -17.19
CA MET A 166 -17.75 -2.54 -17.71
C MET A 166 -19.06 -3.08 -18.28
N SER A 167 -19.12 -3.32 -19.58
CA SER A 167 -20.27 -4.02 -20.15
C SER A 167 -20.52 -5.26 -19.30
N VAL A 168 -21.74 -5.43 -18.81
CA VAL A 168 -22.10 -6.56 -17.94
C VAL A 168 -21.92 -7.90 -18.65
N GLU A 169 -21.95 -7.87 -19.98
CA GLU A 169 -21.73 -9.03 -20.83
C GLU A 169 -20.23 -9.34 -20.96
N SER A 170 -19.88 -10.56 -20.54
CA SER A 170 -18.58 -11.18 -20.81
C SER A 170 -18.38 -11.36 -22.31
N ALA A 171 -17.14 -11.22 -22.76
CA ALA A 171 -16.77 -11.53 -24.15
C ALA A 171 -16.54 -13.04 -24.39
N PHE A 172 -16.58 -13.85 -23.33
CA PHE A 172 -16.31 -15.29 -23.39
C PHE A 172 -17.61 -16.10 -23.43
N GLU A 173 -17.51 -17.34 -23.91
CA GLU A 173 -18.58 -18.35 -23.75
C GLU A 173 -18.45 -19.07 -22.40
N GLU A 174 -19.49 -19.80 -21.99
CA GLU A 174 -19.43 -20.64 -20.79
C GLU A 174 -18.42 -21.79 -20.98
N PRO A 175 -17.67 -22.20 -19.94
CA PRO A 175 -17.75 -21.74 -18.54
C PRO A 175 -16.90 -20.49 -18.22
N PHE A 176 -16.09 -20.01 -19.17
CA PHE A 176 -15.14 -18.91 -18.95
C PHE A 176 -15.82 -17.57 -18.66
N ALA A 177 -17.01 -17.35 -19.24
CA ALA A 177 -17.85 -16.20 -18.92
C ALA A 177 -18.18 -16.12 -17.43
N SER A 178 -18.44 -17.26 -16.78
CA SER A 178 -18.74 -17.33 -15.35
C SER A 178 -17.51 -17.01 -14.49
N ILE A 179 -16.32 -17.48 -14.89
CA ILE A 179 -15.05 -17.13 -14.24
C ILE A 179 -14.83 -15.60 -14.30
N GLU A 180 -14.92 -15.01 -15.50
CA GLU A 180 -14.70 -13.58 -15.68
C GLU A 180 -15.69 -12.75 -14.84
N ARG A 181 -16.98 -13.13 -14.82
CA ARG A 181 -17.99 -12.45 -14.02
C ARG A 181 -17.72 -12.53 -12.52
N ALA A 182 -17.25 -13.67 -12.01
CA ALA A 182 -16.92 -13.85 -10.60
C ALA A 182 -15.79 -12.90 -10.18
N HIS A 183 -14.68 -12.90 -10.90
CA HIS A 183 -13.56 -11.97 -10.65
C HIS A 183 -13.98 -10.50 -10.78
N ARG A 184 -14.79 -10.18 -11.79
CA ARG A 184 -15.28 -8.80 -11.97
C ARG A 184 -16.15 -8.33 -10.80
N ARG A 185 -17.02 -9.19 -10.29
CA ARG A 185 -17.81 -8.89 -9.09
C ARG A 185 -16.91 -8.66 -7.89
N HIS A 186 -16.00 -9.60 -7.63
CA HIS A 186 -15.03 -9.49 -6.54
C HIS A 186 -14.24 -8.17 -6.59
N LEU A 187 -13.75 -7.79 -7.77
CA LEU A 187 -12.98 -6.55 -7.93
C LEU A 187 -13.84 -5.29 -7.80
N ASN A 188 -15.10 -5.32 -8.23
CA ASN A 188 -16.05 -4.23 -7.99
C ASN A 188 -16.34 -4.08 -6.51
N ASP A 189 -16.62 -5.18 -5.81
CA ASP A 189 -16.87 -5.17 -4.36
C ASP A 189 -15.63 -4.71 -3.59
N ARG A 190 -14.43 -5.10 -4.03
CA ARG A 190 -13.15 -4.57 -3.52
C ARG A 190 -13.05 -3.06 -3.73
N LEU A 191 -13.37 -2.57 -4.92
CA LEU A 191 -13.34 -1.13 -5.21
C LEU A 191 -14.35 -0.36 -4.35
N GLU A 192 -15.53 -0.92 -4.11
CA GLU A 192 -16.52 -0.32 -3.22
C GLU A 192 -16.04 -0.30 -1.77
N LEU A 193 -15.42 -1.39 -1.30
CA LEU A 193 -14.81 -1.47 0.02
C LEU A 193 -13.71 -0.40 0.17
N GLU A 194 -12.78 -0.32 -0.78
CA GLU A 194 -11.71 0.71 -0.78
C GLU A 194 -12.25 2.15 -0.88
N ARG A 195 -13.43 2.36 -1.49
CA ARG A 195 -14.09 3.68 -1.53
C ARG A 195 -14.71 4.06 -0.20
N GLU A 196 -15.36 3.11 0.46
CA GLU A 196 -15.91 3.28 1.82
C GLU A 196 -14.75 3.58 2.80
N TRP A 197 -13.63 2.88 2.62
CA TRP A 197 -12.46 2.93 3.49
C TRP A 197 -11.33 3.74 2.85
N ARG A 198 -11.41 5.07 2.95
CA ARG A 198 -10.21 5.91 2.81
C ARG A 198 -9.29 5.63 4.00
N MET A 199 -8.45 4.60 3.91
CA MET A 199 -7.47 4.28 4.94
C MET A 199 -6.65 5.53 5.23
N TYR A 200 -6.78 6.02 6.44
CA TYR A 200 -5.94 7.10 6.91
C TYR A 200 -4.55 6.49 7.13
N PRO A 201 -3.50 7.10 6.58
CA PRO A 201 -2.17 6.58 6.79
C PRO A 201 -1.89 6.60 8.29
N LEU A 202 -1.42 5.49 8.85
CA LEU A 202 -0.98 5.43 10.25
C LEU A 202 -0.10 6.64 10.63
N ALA A 203 0.59 7.28 9.66
CA ALA A 203 1.34 8.52 9.83
C ALA A 203 0.54 9.67 10.47
N MET A 204 -0.80 9.67 10.34
CA MET A 204 -1.69 10.58 11.04
C MET A 204 -1.67 10.33 12.55
N LEU A 205 -1.61 9.07 13.01
CA LEU A 205 -1.54 8.70 14.43
C LEU A 205 -0.36 9.35 15.13
N ARG A 206 0.82 9.36 14.48
CA ARG A 206 2.02 10.02 15.00
C ARG A 206 1.82 11.52 15.22
N ARG A 207 0.99 12.16 14.37
CA ARG A 207 0.70 13.60 14.45
C ARG A 207 -0.28 13.93 15.58
N MET A 208 -1.20 13.02 15.89
CA MET A 208 -2.20 13.21 16.94
C MET A 208 -1.62 13.18 18.35
N ILE A 209 -0.52 12.46 18.56
CA ILE A 209 0.19 12.43 19.85
C ILE A 209 1.25 13.54 19.98
N SER A 210 1.25 14.53 19.09
CA SER A 210 2.21 15.64 19.12
C SER A 210 1.83 16.69 20.16
N PRO A 211 2.82 17.41 20.75
CA PRO A 211 2.56 18.52 21.67
C PRO A 211 1.64 19.59 21.08
N THR A 212 1.81 19.93 19.79
CA THR A 212 0.91 20.84 19.06
C THR A 212 -0.54 20.41 19.06
N HIS A 213 -0.81 19.10 19.00
CA HIS A 213 -2.18 18.60 18.89
C HIS A 213 -2.83 18.44 20.25
N LEU A 214 -2.06 18.11 21.29
CA LEU A 214 -2.54 17.83 22.64
C LEU A 214 -2.43 19.03 23.60
N SER A 215 -2.35 20.26 23.08
CA SER A 215 -2.21 21.47 23.90
C SER A 215 -3.49 21.88 24.64
N ASP A 216 -4.64 21.28 24.31
CA ASP A 216 -5.92 21.53 24.95
C ASP A 216 -6.80 20.26 25.03
N GLU A 217 -7.92 20.35 25.77
CA GLU A 217 -8.89 19.26 25.95
C GLU A 217 -9.54 18.83 24.61
N GLN A 218 -9.68 19.77 23.68
CA GLN A 218 -10.23 19.50 22.34
C GLN A 218 -9.29 18.57 21.54
N GLY A 219 -7.98 18.71 21.73
CA GLY A 219 -6.95 17.85 21.16
C GLY A 219 -7.10 16.39 21.57
N PHE A 220 -7.29 16.12 22.86
CA PHE A 220 -7.52 14.76 23.37
C PHE A 220 -8.80 14.14 22.81
N SER A 221 -9.90 14.89 22.83
CA SER A 221 -11.17 14.43 22.26
C SER A 221 -11.03 14.11 20.77
N THR A 222 -10.31 14.95 20.02
CA THR A 222 -10.09 14.75 18.58
C THR A 222 -9.24 13.51 18.32
N ALA A 223 -8.15 13.34 19.06
CA ALA A 223 -7.28 12.17 18.94
C ALA A 223 -8.03 10.85 19.23
N ARG A 224 -8.90 10.85 20.24
CA ARG A 224 -9.72 9.69 20.62
C ARG A 224 -10.79 9.38 19.57
N GLU A 225 -11.52 10.39 19.10
CA GLU A 225 -12.52 10.24 18.03
C GLU A 225 -11.88 9.65 16.76
N VAL A 226 -10.70 10.14 16.39
CA VAL A 226 -9.99 9.60 15.24
C VAL A 226 -9.61 8.14 15.48
N LEU A 227 -9.00 7.78 16.62
CA LEU A 227 -8.69 6.38 16.95
C LEU A 227 -9.93 5.47 16.92
N ASP A 228 -11.08 5.94 17.38
CA ASP A 228 -12.33 5.17 17.37
C ASP A 228 -12.84 4.95 15.94
N ILE A 229 -12.77 5.96 15.07
CA ILE A 229 -13.08 5.84 13.64
C ILE A 229 -12.17 4.80 12.98
N PHE A 230 -10.87 4.85 13.29
CA PHE A 230 -9.90 3.88 12.79
C PHE A 230 -10.19 2.46 13.25
N GLU A 231 -10.46 2.27 14.54
CA GLU A 231 -10.72 0.96 15.14
C GLU A 231 -11.99 0.33 14.57
N ALA A 232 -13.09 1.11 14.50
CA ALA A 232 -14.32 0.68 13.86
C ALA A 232 -14.07 0.28 12.39
N GLY A 233 -13.23 1.06 11.70
CA GLY A 233 -12.93 0.78 10.31
C GLY A 233 -12.09 -0.42 10.03
N ARG A 234 -11.08 -0.63 10.86
CA ARG A 234 -10.29 -1.85 10.87
C ARG A 234 -11.19 -3.06 11.14
N HIS A 235 -12.14 -2.97 12.07
CA HIS A 235 -13.06 -4.08 12.36
C HIS A 235 -13.94 -4.44 11.15
N ASP A 236 -14.46 -3.43 10.44
CA ASP A 236 -15.24 -3.66 9.22
C ASP A 236 -14.40 -4.27 8.09
N LEU A 237 -13.20 -3.73 7.84
CA LEU A 237 -12.26 -4.27 6.85
C LEU A 237 -11.85 -5.72 7.18
N TYR A 238 -11.61 -6.00 8.47
CA TYR A 238 -11.23 -7.31 8.99
C TYR A 238 -12.22 -8.41 8.62
N TRP A 239 -13.52 -8.10 8.55
CA TRP A 239 -14.54 -9.08 8.17
C TRP A 239 -14.98 -8.98 6.72
N LYS A 240 -15.09 -7.76 6.18
CA LYS A 240 -15.55 -7.55 4.81
C LYS A 240 -14.56 -8.13 3.80
N TRP A 241 -13.25 -7.91 3.97
CA TRP A 241 -12.23 -8.38 3.01
C TRP A 241 -12.16 -9.91 2.89
N PRO A 242 -11.98 -10.69 3.97
CA PRO A 242 -12.04 -12.15 3.89
C PRO A 242 -13.40 -12.65 3.38
N GLY A 243 -14.48 -11.92 3.66
CA GLY A 243 -15.81 -12.17 3.11
C GLY A 243 -15.84 -12.13 1.58
N LEU A 244 -15.28 -11.07 0.97
CA LEU A 244 -15.19 -10.93 -0.49
C LEU A 244 -14.38 -12.04 -1.15
N LEU A 245 -13.27 -12.42 -0.53
CA LEU A 245 -12.43 -13.51 -1.04
C LEU A 245 -13.13 -14.86 -0.91
N LYS A 246 -13.83 -15.11 0.21
CA LYS A 246 -14.64 -16.32 0.39
C LYS A 246 -15.77 -16.41 -0.63
N THR A 247 -16.43 -15.30 -0.93
CA THR A 247 -17.47 -15.24 -1.97
C THR A 247 -16.88 -15.58 -3.34
N LEU A 248 -15.73 -14.99 -3.70
CA LEU A 248 -15.04 -15.33 -4.95
C LEU A 248 -14.69 -16.83 -5.00
N GLN A 249 -14.07 -17.38 -3.97
CA GLN A 249 -13.72 -18.80 -3.88
C GLN A 249 -14.94 -19.71 -4.08
N GLN A 250 -16.07 -19.37 -3.45
CA GLN A 250 -17.30 -20.14 -3.58
C GLN A 250 -17.85 -20.09 -5.02
N GLU A 251 -17.88 -18.91 -5.65
CA GLU A 251 -18.32 -18.80 -7.05
C GLU A 251 -17.41 -19.56 -8.00
N LEU A 252 -16.10 -19.48 -7.79
CA LEU A 252 -15.11 -20.21 -8.60
C LEU A 252 -15.20 -21.73 -8.41
N PHE A 253 -15.47 -22.20 -7.19
CA PHE A 253 -15.75 -23.61 -6.91
C PHE A 253 -17.04 -24.08 -7.61
N GLU A 254 -18.09 -23.27 -7.65
CA GLU A 254 -19.29 -23.62 -8.42
C GLU A 254 -19.01 -23.72 -9.92
N VAL A 255 -18.10 -22.89 -10.44
CA VAL A 255 -17.64 -22.97 -11.83
C VAL A 255 -16.75 -24.19 -12.08
N SER A 256 -15.91 -24.62 -11.12
CA SER A 256 -15.08 -25.82 -11.30
C SER A 256 -15.88 -27.08 -11.55
N GLU A 257 -17.10 -27.15 -11.03
CA GLU A 257 -18.00 -28.28 -11.21
C GLU A 257 -18.76 -28.24 -12.56
N MET A 258 -18.57 -27.21 -13.38
CA MET A 258 -19.22 -27.09 -14.68
C MET A 258 -18.58 -27.99 -15.75
N PRO A 259 -19.37 -28.53 -16.69
CA PRO A 259 -18.83 -29.27 -17.83
C PRO A 259 -17.87 -28.41 -18.65
N GLY A 260 -16.68 -28.94 -18.96
CA GLY A 260 -15.68 -28.26 -19.78
C GLY A 260 -14.58 -27.55 -19.00
N VAL A 261 -14.66 -27.50 -17.66
CA VAL A 261 -13.54 -27.05 -16.83
C VAL A 261 -12.58 -28.22 -16.60
N THR A 262 -11.36 -28.10 -17.13
CA THR A 262 -10.30 -29.10 -16.90
C THR A 262 -9.49 -28.76 -15.65
N PRO A 263 -8.73 -29.71 -15.08
CA PRO A 263 -7.82 -29.42 -13.97
C PRO A 263 -6.85 -28.27 -14.25
N GLU A 264 -6.40 -28.10 -15.49
CA GLU A 264 -5.53 -26.99 -15.89
C GLU A 264 -6.23 -25.63 -15.82
N VAL A 265 -7.53 -25.59 -16.16
CA VAL A 265 -8.38 -24.39 -15.98
C VAL A 265 -8.53 -24.09 -14.50
N HIS A 266 -8.77 -25.12 -13.70
CA HIS A 266 -8.90 -25.01 -12.25
C HIS A 266 -7.63 -24.43 -11.63
N ASP A 267 -6.46 -24.94 -12.01
CA ASP A 267 -5.21 -24.53 -11.36
C ASP A 267 -4.81 -23.09 -11.70
N VAL A 268 -5.09 -22.61 -12.92
CA VAL A 268 -4.77 -21.22 -13.34
C VAL A 268 -5.79 -20.21 -12.87
N LEU A 269 -7.07 -20.52 -13.03
CA LEU A 269 -8.13 -19.54 -12.86
C LEU A 269 -8.78 -19.63 -11.49
N LEU A 270 -8.64 -20.77 -10.78
CA LEU A 270 -9.32 -21.04 -9.52
C LEU A 270 -8.35 -21.27 -8.35
N ALA A 271 -7.14 -21.80 -8.59
CA ALA A 271 -6.15 -22.12 -7.56
C ALA A 271 -4.97 -21.14 -7.47
N GLY A 272 -4.77 -20.27 -8.48
CA GLY A 272 -3.79 -19.19 -8.42
C GLY A 272 -4.09 -18.30 -7.21
N ASP A 273 -3.29 -18.43 -6.16
CA ASP A 273 -3.15 -17.54 -4.99
C ASP A 273 -4.41 -17.10 -4.20
N LEU A 274 -5.60 -17.64 -4.47
CA LEU A 274 -6.77 -17.42 -3.60
C LEU A 274 -6.69 -18.23 -2.29
N GLY A 275 -5.62 -19.02 -2.10
CA GLY A 275 -5.48 -19.97 -1.01
C GLY A 275 -6.30 -21.24 -1.24
N GLN A 276 -5.88 -22.36 -0.65
CA GLN A 276 -6.72 -23.56 -0.64
C GLN A 276 -8.02 -23.25 0.12
N PRO A 277 -9.21 -23.62 -0.40
CA PRO A 277 -10.48 -23.37 0.28
C PRO A 277 -10.55 -24.00 1.68
N GLU A 278 -9.79 -25.08 1.92
CA GLU A 278 -9.68 -25.75 3.22
C GLU A 278 -8.54 -25.21 4.12
N GLY A 279 -7.56 -24.51 3.54
CA GLY A 279 -6.42 -23.94 4.28
C GLY A 279 -6.78 -22.70 5.10
N GLY A 280 -8.02 -22.22 4.96
CA GLY A 280 -8.45 -20.94 5.47
C GLY A 280 -7.79 -19.81 4.69
N ILE A 281 -8.59 -18.84 4.25
CA ILE A 281 -8.08 -17.48 4.16
C ILE A 281 -7.68 -17.15 5.59
N THR A 282 -6.41 -17.33 5.93
CA THR A 282 -5.91 -16.67 7.13
C THR A 282 -5.86 -15.21 6.70
N PRO A 283 -6.68 -14.31 7.28
CA PRO A 283 -6.29 -12.91 7.30
C PRO A 283 -4.83 -12.92 7.74
N ASN A 284 -4.00 -12.04 7.19
CA ASN A 284 -2.62 -11.93 7.61
C ASN A 284 -2.62 -11.50 9.10
N HIS A 285 -2.87 -12.46 10.01
CA HIS A 285 -3.26 -12.24 11.40
C HIS A 285 -2.13 -11.51 12.09
N GLU A 286 -0.90 -11.76 11.65
CA GLU A 286 0.32 -11.10 12.07
C GLU A 286 0.35 -9.62 11.65
N LEU A 287 -0.02 -9.28 10.40
CA LEU A 287 -0.15 -7.89 9.92
C LEU A 287 -1.21 -7.13 10.73
N MET A 288 -2.38 -7.73 10.88
CA MET A 288 -3.50 -7.12 11.58
C MET A 288 -3.23 -7.00 13.09
N ALA A 289 -2.55 -7.98 13.69
CA ALA A 289 -2.15 -7.93 15.10
C ALA A 289 -1.08 -6.86 15.35
N LEU A 290 -0.16 -6.64 14.41
CA LEU A 290 0.85 -5.61 14.56
C LEU A 290 0.26 -4.21 14.38
N GLU A 291 -0.61 -4.02 13.39
CA GLU A 291 -1.39 -2.79 13.26
C GLU A 291 -2.23 -2.53 14.52
N GLU A 292 -2.87 -3.57 15.07
CA GLU A 292 -3.57 -3.50 16.35
C GLU A 292 -2.69 -3.05 17.50
N SER A 293 -1.50 -3.62 17.61
CA SER A 293 -0.53 -3.25 18.64
C SER A 293 -0.16 -1.76 18.54
N VAL A 294 -0.01 -1.22 17.33
CA VAL A 294 0.23 0.22 17.11
C VAL A 294 -0.94 1.05 17.64
N PHE A 295 -2.19 0.69 17.31
CA PHE A 295 -3.37 1.42 17.78
C PHE A 295 -3.52 1.39 19.32
N VAL A 296 -3.36 0.21 19.92
CA VAL A 296 -3.43 0.03 21.37
C VAL A 296 -2.37 0.90 22.06
N ALA A 297 -1.13 0.87 21.59
CA ALA A 297 -0.06 1.67 22.18
C ALA A 297 -0.32 3.19 22.08
N HIS A 298 -0.92 3.68 20.99
CA HIS A 298 -1.32 5.10 20.89
C HIS A 298 -2.43 5.45 21.88
N ARG A 299 -3.42 4.56 22.06
CA ARG A 299 -4.52 4.76 23.02
C ARG A 299 -3.98 4.80 24.45
N GLU A 300 -3.11 3.86 24.80
CA GLU A 300 -2.46 3.81 26.11
C GLU A 300 -1.59 5.05 26.39
N LEU A 301 -0.90 5.58 25.38
CA LEU A 301 -0.16 6.83 25.52
C LEU A 301 -1.09 8.02 25.75
N LEU A 302 -2.19 8.13 25.00
CA LEU A 302 -3.17 9.20 25.19
C LEU A 302 -3.80 9.13 26.58
N ASP A 303 -4.26 7.95 27.02
CA ASP A 303 -4.82 7.74 28.35
C ASP A 303 -3.80 8.10 29.44
N TRP A 304 -2.52 7.76 29.24
CA TRP A 304 -1.45 8.11 30.17
C TRP A 304 -1.18 9.61 30.22
N LEU A 305 -1.12 10.30 29.07
CA LEU A 305 -0.93 11.75 29.00
C LEU A 305 -2.10 12.50 29.65
N GLU A 306 -3.33 12.06 29.42
CA GLU A 306 -4.54 12.64 30.01
C GLU A 306 -4.55 12.47 31.53
N LEU A 307 -4.21 11.27 32.03
CA LEU A 307 -4.10 10.99 33.46
C LEU A 307 -3.10 11.91 34.17
N HIS A 308 -1.99 12.25 33.50
CA HIS A 308 -0.93 13.10 34.03
C HIS A 308 -1.03 14.55 33.54
N SER A 309 -2.16 14.98 32.98
CA SER A 309 -2.36 16.33 32.39
C SER A 309 -2.08 17.51 33.33
N HIS A 310 -2.05 17.26 34.64
CA HIS A 310 -1.70 18.24 35.67
C HIS A 310 -0.19 18.27 36.01
N GLU A 311 0.59 17.38 35.42
CA GLU A 311 2.02 17.17 35.68
C GLU A 311 2.89 17.40 34.43
N TRP A 312 2.33 17.98 33.38
CA TRP A 312 3.07 18.44 32.21
C TRP A 312 2.40 19.64 31.55
N GLU A 313 3.18 20.36 30.76
CA GLU A 313 2.72 21.47 29.91
C GLU A 313 3.41 21.39 28.55
N VAL A 314 2.86 22.11 27.56
CA VAL A 314 3.51 22.27 26.26
C VAL A 314 4.21 23.62 26.23
N VAL A 315 5.54 23.61 26.00
CA VAL A 315 6.33 24.83 25.85
C VAL A 315 7.22 24.69 24.62
N ASP A 316 7.23 25.69 23.75
CA ASP A 316 8.00 25.68 22.48
C ASP A 316 7.74 24.44 21.61
N ASN A 317 6.49 23.96 21.62
CA ASN A 317 6.06 22.75 20.91
C ASN A 317 6.71 21.44 21.43
N GLU A 318 7.09 21.41 22.70
CA GLU A 318 7.62 20.23 23.39
C GLU A 318 6.88 19.98 24.71
N PHE A 319 6.73 18.70 25.07
CA PHE A 319 6.21 18.34 26.40
C PHE A 319 7.26 18.62 27.47
N ARG A 320 6.91 19.45 28.46
CA ARG A 320 7.69 19.65 29.68
C ARG A 320 6.99 18.96 30.84
N PHE A 321 7.61 17.93 31.37
CA PHE A 321 7.08 17.15 32.50
C PHE A 321 7.60 17.70 33.84
N ALA A 322 6.78 17.58 34.88
CA ALA A 322 7.12 18.02 36.24
C ALA A 322 8.26 17.22 36.88
N SER A 323 8.64 16.07 36.33
CA SER A 323 9.76 15.26 36.80
C SER A 323 10.46 14.48 35.68
N ASP A 324 11.75 14.17 35.90
CA ASP A 324 12.54 13.31 35.02
C ASP A 324 11.92 11.91 34.88
N GLY A 325 11.27 11.41 35.93
CA GLY A 325 10.60 10.11 35.92
C GLY A 325 9.43 10.07 34.93
N LEU A 326 8.62 11.13 34.88
CA LEU A 326 7.53 11.28 33.92
C LEU A 326 8.06 11.44 32.50
N ALA A 327 9.10 12.27 32.31
CA ALA A 327 9.75 12.44 31.01
C ALA A 327 10.30 11.11 30.47
N GLN A 328 10.96 10.31 31.32
CA GLN A 328 11.44 8.97 30.94
C GLN A 328 10.29 8.00 30.65
N ALA A 329 9.19 8.06 31.40
CA ALA A 329 8.02 7.22 31.16
C ALA A 329 7.33 7.54 29.83
N HIS A 330 7.25 8.81 29.45
CA HIS A 330 6.78 9.26 28.15
C HIS A 330 7.69 8.76 27.02
N GLN A 331 9.01 8.97 27.14
CA GLN A 331 9.99 8.54 26.14
C GLN A 331 9.97 7.01 25.91
N ARG A 332 9.78 6.21 26.97
CA ARG A 332 9.65 4.75 26.81
C ARG A 332 8.44 4.35 25.98
N ARG A 333 7.27 4.99 26.18
CA ARG A 333 6.06 4.72 25.40
C ARG A 333 6.21 5.14 23.94
N LEU A 334 6.84 6.29 23.70
CA LEU A 334 7.16 6.72 22.34
C LEU A 334 8.10 5.72 21.65
N ALA A 335 9.13 5.24 22.35
CA ALA A 335 10.05 4.24 21.82
C ALA A 335 9.37 2.91 21.51
N GLU A 336 8.41 2.48 22.33
CA GLU A 336 7.59 1.28 22.08
C GLU A 336 6.72 1.44 20.84
N ILE A 337 6.01 2.58 20.73
CA ILE A 337 5.24 2.94 19.54
C ILE A 337 6.15 2.93 18.31
N GLU A 338 7.33 3.58 18.37
CA GLU A 338 8.29 3.61 17.27
C GLU A 338 8.84 2.22 16.91
N ALA A 339 9.05 1.33 17.89
CA ALA A 339 9.47 -0.04 17.65
C ALA A 339 8.38 -0.83 16.90
N LEU A 340 7.13 -0.78 17.36
CA LEU A 340 5.99 -1.41 16.68
C LEU A 340 5.85 -0.89 15.25
N TRP A 341 6.00 0.42 15.08
CA TRP A 341 6.01 1.08 13.78
C TRP A 341 7.13 0.61 12.87
N ASN A 342 8.34 0.48 13.39
CA ASN A 342 9.49 0.03 12.61
C ASN A 342 9.33 -1.42 12.20
N THR A 343 8.87 -2.29 13.09
CA THR A 343 8.50 -3.68 12.76
C THR A 343 7.45 -3.69 11.65
N TRP A 344 6.39 -2.91 11.80
CA TRP A 344 5.33 -2.82 10.80
C TRP A 344 5.84 -2.28 9.46
N ALA A 345 6.68 -1.25 9.48
CA ALA A 345 7.27 -0.68 8.29
C ALA A 345 8.34 -1.57 7.65
N GLN A 346 8.97 -2.48 8.40
CA GLN A 346 9.94 -3.45 7.88
C GLN A 346 9.22 -4.62 7.22
N ASP A 347 8.26 -5.21 7.92
CA ASP A 347 7.52 -6.39 7.47
C ASP A 347 6.57 -6.05 6.30
N PHE A 348 6.03 -4.82 6.30
CA PHE A 348 4.97 -4.43 5.36
C PHE A 348 5.35 -3.22 4.48
N GLY A 349 6.45 -2.53 4.76
CA GLY A 349 6.91 -1.36 4.02
C GLY A 349 6.11 -0.09 4.33
N THR A 350 6.72 1.08 4.15
CA THR A 350 6.08 2.43 4.28
C THR A 350 4.62 2.45 3.78
N PRO A 351 3.72 3.34 4.26
CA PRO A 351 2.26 3.33 3.98
C PRO A 351 1.83 3.22 2.49
N ARG A 352 2.75 3.40 1.55
CA ARG A 352 2.53 3.13 0.13
C ARG A 352 2.84 1.70 -0.33
N ARG A 353 3.49 0.82 0.45
CA ARG A 353 3.93 -0.55 0.07
C ARG A 353 2.90 -1.63 0.39
N ILE A 354 2.13 -1.45 1.47
CA ILE A 354 1.14 -2.44 1.96
C ILE A 354 0.05 -2.75 0.94
N TYR A 355 -0.21 -1.81 0.04
CA TYR A 355 -1.23 -1.97 -0.99
C TYR A 355 -0.74 -2.59 -2.31
N TRP A 356 0.55 -2.94 -2.41
CA TRP A 356 1.14 -3.52 -3.64
C TRP A 356 1.41 -5.02 -3.55
N SER A 357 1.32 -5.60 -2.37
CA SER A 357 1.38 -7.04 -2.17
C SER A 357 0.01 -7.49 -1.71
N GLY A 358 -0.79 -7.99 -2.64
CA GLY A 358 -2.02 -8.69 -2.32
C GLY A 358 -1.78 -9.72 -1.22
N PHE A 359 -2.57 -9.57 -0.17
CA PHE A 359 -2.97 -10.62 0.74
C PHE A 359 -4.50 -10.65 0.73
#